data_AF-A0A7H4Q668-F1
#
_entry.id   AF-A0A7H4Q668-F1
#
_cell.length_a   1.000
_cell.length_b   1.000
_cell.length_c   1.000
_cell.angle_alpha   90.00
_cell.angle_beta   90.00
_cell.angle_gamma   90.00
#
_symmetry.space_group_name_H-M   'P 1'
#
loop_
_entity.id
_entity.type
_entity.pdbx_description
1 polymer ?
#
loop_
_entity_poly.entity_id
_entity_poly.type
_entity_poly.pdbx_seq_one_letter_code
_entity_poly.pdbx_strand_id
1 'polypeptide(L)'
;MTFRAYFMFDGYPVAWSEDSYYRWLFTRSDRVIRHRTKGGRNVLIHDLPANRAEWDEPETDYLYVVTAEELRRRLSLIPCLDPVSSITYIDEDTKYGEDMTSLRSEFERYRCEMITDKAPAFYVGRSDYYVEEAKTARKQIPERADALRGTTLDDWLLALKEVVERGATRAKGFTSPPTPKGPTFDTKALADIILTDQYPCNDDLRPRHGLWGFPCSAFEHLAVAMLEVIPANAECVLNVTELVENDRVYCFEDLILESETKQTV
;
A
#
# COMPACT_ATOMS: atom_id res chain seq x y z
N MET A 1 22.84 2.44 -0.11
CA MET A 1 21.76 2.19 0.85
C MET A 1 20.61 3.08 0.42
N THR A 2 19.42 2.52 0.24
CA THR A 2 18.20 3.29 -0.09
C THR A 2 17.39 3.45 1.20
N PHE A 3 16.84 4.64 1.42
CA PHE A 3 16.03 4.97 2.59
C PHE A 3 14.57 5.13 2.18
N ARG A 4 13.63 4.77 3.05
CA ARG A 4 12.21 4.67 2.69
C ARG A 4 11.29 5.58 3.48
N ALA A 5 10.32 6.14 2.79
CA ALA A 5 9.09 6.63 3.40
C ALA A 5 7.98 5.59 3.20
N TYR A 6 7.21 5.27 4.24
CA TYR A 6 6.16 4.25 4.21
C TYR A 6 4.77 4.87 4.37
N PHE A 7 3.84 4.50 3.48
CA PHE A 7 2.42 4.72 3.65
C PHE A 7 1.81 3.52 4.37
N MET A 8 1.19 3.77 5.53
CA MET A 8 0.66 2.75 6.40
C MET A 8 -0.81 3.00 6.72
N PHE A 9 -1.58 1.92 6.81
CA PHE A 9 -2.98 1.92 7.19
C PHE A 9 -3.12 0.98 8.38
N ASP A 10 -3.45 1.52 9.54
CA ASP A 10 -3.50 0.78 10.81
C ASP A 10 -2.20 -0.01 11.10
N GLY A 11 -1.06 0.63 10.82
CA GLY A 11 0.27 0.01 10.96
C GLY A 11 0.66 -0.97 9.85
N TYR A 12 -0.22 -1.31 8.90
CA TYR A 12 0.13 -2.15 7.76
C TYR A 12 0.75 -1.31 6.62
N PRO A 13 1.98 -1.61 6.15
CA PRO A 13 2.62 -0.85 5.07
C PRO A 13 2.12 -1.27 3.69
N VAL A 14 1.60 -0.31 2.92
CA VAL A 14 0.94 -0.53 1.62
C VAL A 14 1.78 -0.03 0.45
N ALA A 15 2.52 1.06 0.65
CA ALA A 15 3.40 1.63 -0.36
C ALA A 15 4.63 2.27 0.30
N TRP A 16 5.69 2.46 -0.48
CA TRP A 16 6.86 3.21 -0.05
C TRP A 16 7.49 3.97 -1.21
N SER A 17 8.23 5.01 -0.88
CA SER A 17 9.08 5.77 -1.80
C SER A 17 10.53 5.66 -1.34
N GLU A 18 11.46 5.55 -2.29
CA GLU A 18 12.89 5.45 -2.00
C GLU A 18 13.55 6.83 -2.16
N ASP A 19 14.36 7.22 -1.18
CA ASP A 19 15.18 8.44 -1.10
C ASP A 19 14.42 9.77 -1.32
N SER A 20 13.09 9.71 -1.32
CA SER A 20 12.17 10.83 -1.53
C SER A 20 10.78 10.44 -1.03
N TYR A 21 9.88 11.41 -0.95
CA TYR A 21 8.48 11.14 -0.64
C TYR A 21 7.58 12.18 -1.32
N TYR A 22 6.38 11.75 -1.73
CA TYR A 22 5.28 12.65 -1.99
C TYR A 22 4.41 12.66 -0.73
N ARG A 23 4.03 13.84 -0.23
CA ARG A 23 3.13 13.89 0.93
C ARG A 23 1.79 13.20 0.66
N TRP A 24 1.43 13.02 -0.61
CA TRP A 24 0.10 12.54 -0.99
C TRP A 24 -0.96 13.35 -0.25
N LEU A 25 -2.10 12.76 0.10
CA LEU A 25 -3.18 13.43 0.79
C LEU A 25 -2.82 13.93 2.20
N PHE A 26 -1.57 13.82 2.67
CA PHE A 26 -1.11 14.42 3.92
C PHE A 26 -0.67 15.87 3.73
N THR A 27 -0.80 16.65 4.79
CA THR A 27 -0.53 18.09 4.84
C THR A 27 0.41 18.41 5.99
N ARG A 28 0.92 19.64 6.05
CA ARG A 28 1.81 20.07 7.15
C ARG A 28 1.12 20.03 8.53
N SER A 29 -0.20 20.17 8.60
CA SER A 29 -0.91 20.12 9.87
C SER A 29 -1.05 18.71 10.44
N ASP A 30 -0.81 17.67 9.64
CA ASP A 30 -0.93 16.28 10.08
C ASP A 30 0.34 15.76 10.76
N ARG A 31 1.33 16.62 10.97
CA ARG A 31 2.63 16.21 11.49
C ARG A 31 2.58 15.78 12.94
N VAL A 32 3.28 14.69 13.22
CA VAL A 32 3.43 14.14 14.56
C VAL A 32 4.87 13.70 14.75
N ILE A 33 5.49 14.17 15.83
CA ILE A 33 6.73 13.61 16.37
C ILE A 33 6.32 12.67 17.49
N ARG A 34 6.66 11.38 17.35
CA ARG A 34 6.29 10.35 18.33
C ARG A 34 7.56 9.78 18.93
N HIS A 35 7.68 9.90 20.25
CA HIS A 35 8.74 9.22 20.99
C HIS A 35 8.24 7.84 21.41
N ARG A 36 9.04 6.82 21.14
CA ARG A 36 8.79 5.45 21.58
C ARG A 36 10.12 4.77 21.92
N THR A 37 10.06 3.53 22.37
CA THR A 37 11.27 2.72 22.48
C THR A 37 11.48 1.90 21.20
N LYS A 38 12.70 1.42 20.96
CA LYS A 38 13.01 0.51 19.84
C LYS A 38 12.20 -0.79 19.89
N GLY A 39 11.81 -1.24 21.09
CA GLY A 39 10.92 -2.38 21.29
C GLY A 39 9.50 -2.16 20.75
N GLY A 40 9.08 -0.90 20.60
CA GLY A 40 7.80 -0.51 20.02
C GLY A 40 7.83 -0.30 18.50
N ARG A 41 8.92 -0.67 17.79
CA ARG A 41 9.00 -0.55 16.33
C ARG A 41 7.88 -1.33 15.66
N ASN A 42 7.38 -0.77 14.56
CA ASN A 42 6.55 -1.54 13.65
C ASN A 42 7.40 -2.62 12.97
N VAL A 43 7.20 -3.87 13.40
CA VAL A 43 7.95 -5.04 12.93
C VAL A 43 7.68 -5.39 11.46
N LEU A 44 6.69 -4.76 10.82
CA LEU A 44 6.43 -4.94 9.39
C LEU A 44 7.38 -4.12 8.52
N ILE A 45 8.02 -3.08 9.07
CA ILE A 45 8.95 -2.20 8.34
C ILE A 45 10.35 -2.12 8.94
N HIS A 46 10.51 -2.35 10.25
CA HIS A 46 11.83 -2.33 10.91
C HIS A 46 12.08 -3.57 11.76
N ASP A 47 13.30 -4.07 11.74
CA ASP A 47 13.70 -5.14 12.66
C ASP A 47 13.87 -4.60 14.08
N LEU A 48 13.55 -5.45 15.04
CA LEU A 48 13.87 -5.18 16.43
C LEU A 48 15.37 -5.39 16.65
N PRO A 49 15.99 -4.63 17.57
CA PRO A 49 17.37 -4.88 17.95
C PRO A 49 17.58 -6.33 18.38
N ALA A 50 18.70 -6.93 17.96
CA ALA A 50 19.06 -8.31 18.33
C ALA A 50 19.30 -8.44 19.84
N ASN A 51 19.88 -7.40 20.45
CA ASN A 51 20.04 -7.30 21.88
C ASN A 51 18.77 -6.75 22.53
N ARG A 52 18.13 -7.56 23.39
CA ARG A 52 16.91 -7.17 24.09
C ARG A 52 17.08 -5.95 25.00
N ALA A 53 18.28 -5.71 25.53
CA ALA A 53 18.53 -4.51 26.34
C ALA A 53 18.35 -3.21 25.54
N GLU A 54 18.57 -3.25 24.22
CA GLU A 54 18.40 -2.09 23.34
C GLU A 54 16.92 -1.79 23.06
N TRP A 55 15.99 -2.68 23.44
CA TRP A 55 14.57 -2.46 23.19
C TRP A 55 13.99 -1.30 24.01
N ASP A 56 14.61 -0.98 25.14
CA ASP A 56 14.20 0.13 26.00
C ASP A 56 14.86 1.46 25.58
N GLU A 57 15.76 1.44 24.60
CA GLU A 57 16.38 2.66 24.09
C GLU A 57 15.35 3.54 23.39
N PRO A 58 15.37 4.87 23.63
CA PRO A 58 14.46 5.80 23.01
C PRO A 58 14.73 5.92 21.50
N GLU A 59 13.66 6.11 20.76
CA GLU A 59 13.64 6.34 19.31
C GLU A 59 12.56 7.38 19.00
N THR A 60 12.79 8.17 17.95
CA THR A 60 11.87 9.25 17.54
C THR A 60 11.38 8.96 16.13
N ASP A 61 10.06 8.84 15.98
CA ASP A 61 9.43 8.73 14.68
C ASP A 61 9.01 10.12 14.18
N TYR A 62 9.22 10.35 12.88
CA TYR A 62 8.76 11.54 12.15
C TYR A 62 7.63 11.12 11.21
N LEU A 63 6.41 11.56 11.53
CA LEU A 63 5.18 11.05 10.93
C LEU A 63 4.29 12.18 10.40
N TYR A 64 3.48 11.87 9.39
CA TYR A 64 2.18 12.50 9.18
C TYR A 64 1.08 11.51 9.55
N VAL A 65 0.09 11.93 10.32
CA VAL A 65 -0.96 11.06 10.88
C VAL A 65 -2.32 11.69 10.67
N VAL A 66 -3.24 10.92 10.10
CA VAL A 66 -4.67 11.24 10.02
C VAL A 66 -5.50 10.01 10.40
N THR A 67 -6.79 10.18 10.67
CA THR A 67 -7.70 9.03 10.82
C THR A 67 -8.08 8.48 9.45
N ALA A 68 -8.46 7.20 9.40
CA ALA A 68 -9.03 6.59 8.21
C ALA A 68 -10.26 7.36 7.68
N GLU A 69 -11.12 7.88 8.57
CA GLU A 69 -12.23 8.76 8.19
C GLU A 69 -11.78 10.04 7.47
N GLU A 70 -10.77 10.74 7.99
CA GLU A 70 -10.25 11.95 7.35
C GLU A 70 -9.58 11.62 6.01
N LEU A 71 -8.90 10.48 5.91
CA LEU A 71 -8.30 10.06 4.65
C LEU A 71 -9.35 9.72 3.59
N ARG A 72 -10.46 9.05 3.97
CA ARG A 72 -11.63 8.84 3.07
C ARG A 72 -12.17 10.17 2.56
N ARG A 73 -12.34 11.15 3.45
CA ARG A 73 -12.83 12.49 3.09
C ARG A 73 -11.89 13.20 2.09
N ARG A 74 -10.58 13.01 2.21
CA ARG A 74 -9.60 13.60 1.28
C ARG A 74 -9.57 12.89 -0.07
N LEU A 75 -9.70 11.57 -0.09
CA LEU A 75 -9.82 10.78 -1.32
C LEU A 75 -11.05 11.21 -2.12
N SER A 76 -12.19 11.40 -1.45
CA SER A 76 -13.42 11.86 -2.10
C SER A 76 -13.36 13.28 -2.65
N LEU A 77 -12.25 13.99 -2.49
CA LEU A 77 -12.03 15.34 -3.02
C LEU A 77 -11.00 15.39 -4.16
N ILE A 78 -10.41 14.26 -4.55
CA ILE A 78 -9.48 14.20 -5.68
C ILE A 78 -10.25 14.48 -6.98
N PRO A 79 -9.89 15.53 -7.75
CA PRO A 79 -10.46 15.76 -9.08
C PRO A 79 -9.90 14.73 -10.09
N CYS A 80 -10.71 14.28 -11.04
CA CYS A 80 -10.34 13.30 -12.06
C CYS A 80 -9.15 13.77 -12.94
N LEU A 81 -7.93 13.38 -12.63
CA LEU A 81 -6.80 13.61 -13.54
C LEU A 81 -6.79 12.48 -14.58
N ASP A 82 -7.50 12.69 -15.68
CA ASP A 82 -7.15 12.01 -16.94
C ASP A 82 -5.75 12.50 -17.37
N PRO A 83 -4.75 11.63 -17.58
CA PRO A 83 -3.41 12.08 -17.95
C PRO A 83 -3.32 12.64 -19.39
N VAL A 84 -4.39 12.63 -20.19
CA VAL A 84 -4.28 12.89 -21.64
C VAL A 84 -5.39 13.78 -22.22
N SER A 85 -5.71 14.94 -21.63
CA SER A 85 -6.05 16.09 -22.48
C SER A 85 -6.04 17.41 -21.73
N SER A 86 -5.26 18.33 -22.28
CA SER A 86 -5.47 19.76 -22.15
C SER A 86 -6.92 20.17 -22.43
N ILE A 87 -7.43 21.11 -21.63
CA ILE A 87 -8.52 22.09 -21.89
C ILE A 87 -9.87 21.82 -21.20
N THR A 88 -10.22 22.81 -20.38
CA THR A 88 -11.53 23.35 -19.97
C THR A 88 -12.78 22.57 -20.37
N TYR A 89 -13.56 22.12 -19.38
CA TYR A 89 -14.99 22.39 -19.15
C TYR A 89 -15.38 21.46 -18.00
N ILE A 90 -15.58 22.02 -16.81
CA ILE A 90 -16.09 21.26 -15.66
C ILE A 90 -17.60 21.20 -15.86
N ASP A 91 -18.10 20.03 -16.25
CA ASP A 91 -19.53 19.76 -16.36
C ASP A 91 -20.12 19.62 -14.94
N GLU A 92 -21.23 20.30 -14.65
CA GLU A 92 -21.82 20.42 -13.30
C GLU A 92 -22.32 19.07 -12.73
N ASP A 93 -22.38 18.02 -13.55
CA ASP A 93 -22.85 16.67 -13.18
C ASP A 93 -21.73 15.70 -12.79
N THR A 94 -20.48 16.13 -12.77
CA THR A 94 -19.39 15.18 -12.60
C THR A 94 -19.05 14.95 -11.12
N LYS A 95 -19.44 13.78 -10.63
CA LYS A 95 -19.24 13.31 -9.26
C LYS A 95 -17.77 12.91 -9.09
N TYR A 96 -16.94 13.83 -8.61
CA TYR A 96 -15.47 13.69 -8.54
C TYR A 96 -14.98 13.37 -7.13
N GLY A 97 -14.41 12.18 -6.97
CA GLY A 97 -13.73 11.73 -5.76
C GLY A 97 -13.40 10.24 -5.86
N GLU A 98 -12.32 9.82 -5.21
CA GLU A 98 -11.97 8.41 -5.11
C GLU A 98 -12.76 7.77 -3.97
N ASP A 99 -13.62 6.80 -4.29
CA ASP A 99 -14.53 6.17 -3.35
C ASP A 99 -14.85 4.71 -3.74
N MET A 100 -15.75 4.08 -2.99
CA MET A 100 -16.14 2.69 -3.26
C MET A 100 -16.84 2.50 -4.61
N THR A 101 -17.46 3.53 -5.17
CA THR A 101 -18.04 3.50 -6.51
C THR A 101 -16.96 3.56 -7.58
N SER A 102 -15.94 4.40 -7.42
CA SER A 102 -14.80 4.47 -8.36
C SER A 102 -14.00 3.17 -8.34
N LEU A 103 -13.67 2.65 -7.14
CA LEU A 103 -12.99 1.36 -6.98
C LEU A 103 -13.76 0.21 -7.64
N ARG A 104 -15.08 0.13 -7.45
CA ARG A 104 -15.91 -0.90 -8.09
C ARG A 104 -15.91 -0.78 -9.61
N SER A 105 -15.92 0.43 -10.14
CA SER A 105 -15.84 0.67 -11.59
C SER A 105 -14.47 0.27 -12.14
N GLU A 106 -13.38 0.59 -11.44
CA GLU A 106 -12.03 0.16 -11.86
C GLU A 106 -11.87 -1.36 -11.77
N PHE A 107 -12.37 -2.00 -10.70
CA PHE A 107 -12.37 -3.45 -10.57
C PHE A 107 -13.05 -4.13 -11.77
N GLU A 108 -14.22 -3.64 -12.17
CA GLU A 108 -14.94 -4.19 -13.31
C GLU A 108 -14.20 -3.96 -14.63
N ARG A 109 -13.61 -2.77 -14.83
CA ARG A 109 -12.73 -2.50 -15.98
C ARG A 109 -11.53 -3.47 -16.00
N TYR A 110 -10.84 -3.60 -14.88
CA TYR A 110 -9.70 -4.50 -14.73
C TYR A 110 -10.10 -5.94 -15.04
N ARG A 111 -11.22 -6.40 -14.48
CA ARG A 111 -11.76 -7.74 -14.72
C ARG A 111 -12.09 -7.98 -16.19
N CYS A 112 -12.80 -7.07 -16.84
CA CYS A 112 -13.17 -7.19 -18.26
C CYS A 112 -11.93 -7.28 -19.17
N GLU A 113 -10.97 -6.37 -18.99
CA GLU A 113 -9.74 -6.32 -19.80
C GLU A 113 -8.83 -7.54 -19.58
N MET A 114 -8.85 -8.11 -18.37
CA MET A 114 -8.06 -9.32 -18.06
C MET A 114 -8.69 -10.61 -18.60
N ILE A 115 -9.98 -10.59 -18.97
CA ILE A 115 -10.73 -11.77 -19.41
C ILE A 115 -10.89 -11.80 -20.95
N THR A 116 -10.60 -10.72 -21.67
CA THR A 116 -10.77 -10.63 -23.13
C THR A 116 -9.67 -11.34 -23.96
N ASP A 117 -10.08 -12.48 -24.54
CA ASP A 117 -9.68 -13.14 -25.81
C ASP A 117 -8.25 -13.68 -26.04
N LYS A 118 -7.24 -13.32 -25.24
CA LYS A 118 -5.99 -14.08 -25.16
C LYS A 118 -5.67 -14.31 -23.70
N ALA A 119 -5.24 -15.54 -23.34
CA ALA A 119 -4.84 -15.85 -21.98
C ALA A 119 -3.99 -14.68 -21.43
N PRO A 120 -4.41 -14.03 -20.34
CA PRO A 120 -3.78 -12.80 -19.89
C PRO A 120 -2.29 -13.07 -19.72
N ALA A 121 -1.48 -12.34 -20.48
CA ALA A 121 -0.06 -12.35 -20.26
C ALA A 121 0.15 -11.58 -18.95
N PHE A 122 0.65 -12.28 -17.93
CA PHE A 122 1.16 -11.64 -16.73
C PHE A 122 2.68 -11.69 -16.80
N TYR A 123 3.32 -10.59 -16.42
CA TYR A 123 4.73 -10.62 -16.09
C TYR A 123 4.88 -11.08 -14.65
N VAL A 124 5.90 -11.89 -14.41
CA VAL A 124 6.50 -12.02 -13.09
C VAL A 124 7.48 -10.84 -12.98
N GLY A 125 7.55 -10.17 -11.83
CA GLY A 125 8.45 -9.03 -11.64
C GLY A 125 9.94 -9.37 -11.74
N ARG A 126 10.78 -8.77 -10.89
CA ARG A 126 12.24 -9.02 -10.85
C ARG A 126 12.65 -10.51 -10.75
N SER A 127 11.72 -11.43 -10.49
CA SER A 127 11.96 -12.87 -10.54
C SER A 127 12.34 -13.42 -11.93
N ASP A 128 12.22 -12.66 -13.03
CA ASP A 128 12.79 -13.08 -14.33
C ASP A 128 14.34 -13.26 -14.29
N TYR A 129 15.02 -12.76 -13.27
CA TYR A 129 16.45 -13.02 -13.02
C TYR A 129 16.72 -14.39 -12.34
N TYR A 130 15.71 -15.03 -11.74
CA TYR A 130 15.82 -16.29 -11.00
C TYR A 130 14.87 -17.37 -11.56
N VAL A 131 15.45 -18.29 -12.34
CA VAL A 131 14.74 -19.24 -13.23
C VAL A 131 13.69 -20.12 -12.53
N GLU A 132 13.89 -20.53 -11.28
CA GLU A 132 12.96 -21.44 -10.58
C GLU A 132 11.78 -20.72 -9.90
N GLU A 133 12.01 -19.49 -9.42
CA GLU A 133 10.95 -18.62 -8.88
C GLU A 133 10.02 -18.15 -10.01
N ALA A 134 10.60 -17.81 -11.16
CA ALA A 134 9.84 -17.44 -12.36
C ALA A 134 8.96 -18.59 -12.88
N LYS A 135 9.45 -19.84 -12.82
CA LYS A 135 8.66 -21.03 -13.19
C LYS A 135 7.49 -21.26 -12.24
N THR A 136 7.67 -21.02 -10.94
CA THR A 136 6.63 -21.19 -9.93
C THR A 136 5.56 -20.11 -10.06
N ALA A 137 5.96 -18.84 -10.24
CA ALA A 137 5.04 -17.75 -10.47
C ALA A 137 4.23 -17.93 -11.77
N ARG A 138 4.85 -18.42 -12.86
CA ARG A 138 4.12 -18.74 -14.11
C ARG A 138 3.03 -19.81 -13.96
N LYS A 139 3.09 -20.69 -12.94
CA LYS A 139 2.03 -21.68 -12.66
C LYS A 139 0.79 -21.07 -12.01
N GLN A 140 0.90 -19.92 -11.36
CA GLN A 140 -0.20 -19.24 -10.65
C GLN A 140 -1.01 -18.30 -11.57
N ILE A 141 -0.53 -18.06 -12.80
CA ILE A 141 -1.18 -17.19 -13.79
C ILE A 141 -2.61 -17.65 -14.14
N PRO A 142 -2.86 -18.95 -14.45
CA PRO A 142 -4.22 -19.42 -14.68
C PRO A 142 -5.11 -19.28 -13.45
N GLU A 143 -4.57 -19.54 -12.26
CA GLU A 143 -5.32 -19.42 -10.99
C GLU A 143 -5.81 -17.99 -10.75
N ARG A 144 -4.99 -16.99 -11.07
CA ARG A 144 -5.41 -15.57 -10.98
C ARG A 144 -6.50 -15.21 -11.99
N ALA A 145 -6.38 -15.68 -13.22
CA ALA A 145 -7.41 -15.43 -14.24
C ALA A 145 -8.74 -16.11 -13.88
N ASP A 146 -8.69 -17.33 -13.35
CA ASP A 146 -9.88 -18.06 -12.89
C ASP A 146 -10.49 -17.40 -11.64
N ALA A 147 -9.66 -16.95 -10.71
CA ALA A 147 -10.11 -16.16 -9.56
C ALA A 147 -10.86 -14.89 -10.00
N LEU A 148 -10.32 -14.12 -10.96
CA LEU A 148 -10.99 -12.92 -11.49
C LEU A 148 -12.35 -13.23 -12.14
N ARG A 149 -12.51 -14.40 -12.77
CA ARG A 149 -13.78 -14.85 -13.35
C ARG A 149 -14.80 -15.27 -12.30
N GLY A 150 -14.33 -15.91 -11.23
CA GLY A 150 -15.17 -16.55 -10.22
C GLY A 150 -15.54 -15.68 -9.03
N THR A 151 -14.94 -14.51 -8.87
CA THR A 151 -15.04 -13.71 -7.63
C THR A 151 -15.53 -12.28 -7.87
N THR A 152 -15.98 -11.64 -6.80
CA THR A 152 -16.46 -10.26 -6.73
C THR A 152 -15.47 -9.38 -5.98
N LEU A 153 -15.56 -8.05 -6.13
CA LEU A 153 -14.73 -7.12 -5.35
C LEU A 153 -14.81 -7.38 -3.84
N ASP A 154 -15.98 -7.76 -3.32
CA ASP A 154 -16.17 -8.00 -1.89
C ASP A 154 -15.36 -9.22 -1.42
N ASP A 155 -15.17 -10.25 -2.27
CA ASP A 155 -14.29 -11.40 -1.99
C ASP A 155 -12.81 -10.98 -1.92
N TRP A 156 -12.40 -10.05 -2.79
CA TRP A 156 -11.06 -9.46 -2.78
C TRP A 156 -10.82 -8.58 -1.54
N LEU A 157 -11.84 -7.86 -1.06
CA LEU A 157 -11.76 -7.09 0.18
C LEU A 157 -11.63 -8.02 1.41
N LEU A 158 -12.36 -9.13 1.44
CA LEU A 158 -12.21 -10.15 2.48
C LEU A 158 -10.80 -10.75 2.48
N ALA A 159 -10.25 -11.05 1.31
CA ALA A 159 -8.88 -11.54 1.18
C ALA A 159 -7.83 -10.48 1.57
N LEU A 160 -8.05 -9.22 1.21
CA LEU A 160 -7.18 -8.11 1.61
C LEU A 160 -7.16 -7.95 3.14
N LYS A 161 -8.32 -8.05 3.79
CA LYS A 161 -8.42 -8.05 5.25
C LYS A 161 -7.58 -9.18 5.87
N GLU A 162 -7.66 -10.39 5.33
CA GLU A 162 -6.85 -11.54 5.79
C GLU A 162 -5.34 -11.27 5.64
N VAL A 163 -4.92 -10.63 4.54
CA VAL A 163 -3.52 -10.23 4.32
C VAL A 163 -3.05 -9.22 5.39
N VAL A 164 -3.88 -8.21 5.67
CA VAL A 164 -3.59 -7.17 6.66
C VAL A 164 -3.51 -7.74 8.07
N GLU A 165 -4.49 -8.55 8.48
CA GLU A 165 -4.54 -9.19 9.81
C GLU A 165 -3.35 -10.14 10.04
N ARG A 166 -2.82 -10.76 8.97
CA ARG A 166 -1.62 -11.60 9.04
C ARG A 166 -0.31 -10.79 9.07
N GLY A 167 -0.35 -9.51 8.75
CA GLY A 167 0.85 -8.69 8.57
C GLY A 167 1.74 -9.17 7.42
N ALA A 168 1.19 -9.87 6.43
CA ALA A 168 1.96 -10.40 5.32
C ALA A 168 2.30 -9.26 4.35
N THR A 169 3.53 -8.74 4.41
CA THR A 169 3.93 -7.57 3.60
C THR A 169 5.25 -7.79 2.84
N ARG A 170 5.47 -6.95 1.85
CA ARG A 170 6.67 -6.90 1.01
C ARG A 170 7.71 -5.88 1.50
N ALA A 171 7.37 -5.06 2.49
CA ALA A 171 8.20 -3.93 2.91
C ALA A 171 9.63 -4.33 3.32
N LYS A 172 9.82 -5.51 3.92
CA LYS A 172 11.14 -6.02 4.35
C LYS A 172 11.86 -6.95 3.35
N GLY A 173 11.35 -7.09 2.13
CA GLY A 173 11.79 -8.13 1.20
C GLY A 173 11.22 -9.48 1.61
N PHE A 174 10.50 -10.14 0.70
CA PHE A 174 9.76 -11.40 0.87
C PHE A 174 10.07 -12.17 2.17
N THR A 175 9.40 -11.84 3.26
CA THR A 175 9.18 -12.82 4.32
C THR A 175 8.05 -13.67 3.80
N SER A 176 8.37 -14.83 3.22
CA SER A 176 7.36 -15.80 2.81
C SER A 176 6.34 -15.93 3.94
N PRO A 177 5.03 -15.81 3.66
CA PRO A 177 4.04 -15.92 4.71
C PRO A 177 4.21 -17.26 5.42
N PRO A 178 4.04 -17.33 6.75
CA PRO A 178 3.96 -18.62 7.43
C PRO A 178 2.85 -19.44 6.76
N THR A 179 3.17 -20.71 6.46
CA THR A 179 2.23 -21.64 5.85
C THR A 179 0.96 -21.73 6.69
N PRO A 180 -0.25 -21.55 6.12
CA PRO A 180 -1.45 -21.48 6.94
C PRO A 180 -1.80 -22.83 7.57
N LYS A 181 -2.10 -22.81 8.87
CA LYS A 181 -2.87 -23.85 9.55
C LYS A 181 -4.34 -23.42 9.54
N GLY A 182 -5.14 -23.97 8.63
CA GLY A 182 -6.59 -23.75 8.63
C GLY A 182 -7.28 -24.19 7.34
N PRO A 183 -8.49 -24.78 7.39
CA PRO A 183 -9.23 -25.19 6.21
C PRO A 183 -10.25 -24.12 5.80
N THR A 184 -10.13 -23.63 4.56
CA THR A 184 -11.25 -23.35 3.62
C THR A 184 -10.65 -22.78 2.34
N PHE A 185 -10.93 -23.44 1.23
CA PHE A 185 -10.48 -23.07 -0.11
C PHE A 185 -11.45 -21.99 -0.63
N ASP A 186 -11.07 -20.71 -0.54
CA ASP A 186 -11.49 -19.62 -1.45
C ASP A 186 -10.69 -18.32 -1.12
N THR A 187 -10.85 -17.78 0.09
CA THR A 187 -10.20 -16.51 0.52
C THR A 187 -8.68 -16.59 0.60
N LYS A 188 -8.15 -17.74 1.03
CA LYS A 188 -6.70 -17.96 1.12
C LYS A 188 -6.02 -17.90 -0.25
N ALA A 189 -6.66 -18.42 -1.30
CA ALA A 189 -6.09 -18.37 -2.65
C ALA A 189 -6.02 -16.93 -3.16
N LEU A 190 -7.06 -16.13 -2.92
CA LEU A 190 -7.05 -14.70 -3.21
C LEU A 190 -5.98 -13.94 -2.41
N ALA A 191 -5.82 -14.25 -1.13
CA ALA A 191 -4.78 -13.65 -0.28
C ALA A 191 -3.36 -13.97 -0.80
N ASP A 192 -3.13 -15.22 -1.21
CA ASP A 192 -1.88 -15.63 -1.85
C ASP A 192 -1.68 -14.87 -3.17
N ILE A 193 -2.72 -14.70 -3.98
CA ILE A 193 -2.68 -13.90 -5.23
C ILE A 193 -2.31 -12.45 -4.95
N ILE A 194 -2.95 -11.78 -3.97
CA ILE A 194 -2.67 -10.38 -3.58
C ILE A 194 -1.18 -10.15 -3.31
N LEU A 195 -0.53 -11.15 -2.70
CA LEU A 195 0.88 -11.11 -2.32
C LEU A 195 1.85 -11.52 -3.44
N THR A 196 1.36 -11.98 -4.60
CA THR A 196 2.22 -12.32 -5.75
C THR A 196 2.83 -11.09 -6.40
N ASP A 197 4.00 -11.28 -7.03
CA ASP A 197 4.72 -10.24 -7.79
C ASP A 197 4.30 -10.24 -9.26
N GLN A 198 3.10 -10.75 -9.52
CA GLN A 198 2.53 -10.81 -10.84
C GLN A 198 1.71 -9.56 -11.10
N TYR A 199 1.80 -9.05 -12.31
CA TYR A 199 0.97 -7.96 -12.79
C TYR A 199 0.65 -8.15 -14.27
N PRO A 200 -0.45 -7.56 -14.76
CA PRO A 200 -0.82 -7.63 -16.17
C PRO A 200 0.30 -7.07 -17.07
N CYS A 201 0.48 -7.67 -18.26
CA CYS A 201 1.35 -7.11 -19.30
C CYS A 201 0.81 -5.79 -19.87
N ASN A 202 -0.50 -5.53 -19.73
CA ASN A 202 -1.09 -4.26 -20.13
C ASN A 202 -0.64 -3.14 -19.17
N ASP A 203 0.09 -2.16 -19.70
CA ASP A 203 0.60 -1.02 -18.93
C ASP A 203 -0.53 -0.20 -18.27
N ASP A 204 -1.72 -0.16 -18.88
CA ASP A 204 -2.90 0.54 -18.34
C ASP A 204 -3.56 -0.18 -17.15
N LEU A 205 -3.21 -1.45 -16.94
CA LEU A 205 -3.66 -2.26 -15.81
C LEU A 205 -2.54 -2.51 -14.80
N ARG A 206 -1.34 -1.99 -15.06
CA ARG A 206 -0.19 -2.21 -14.19
C ARG A 206 -0.41 -1.51 -12.85
N PRO A 207 -0.39 -2.25 -11.72
CA PRO A 207 -0.53 -1.66 -10.40
C PRO A 207 0.57 -0.64 -10.10
N ARG A 208 0.17 0.56 -9.70
CA ARG A 208 1.06 1.64 -9.24
C ARG A 208 1.20 1.67 -7.72
N HIS A 209 1.10 0.50 -7.09
CA HIS A 209 1.12 0.31 -5.64
C HIS A 209 1.85 -0.99 -5.26
N GLY A 210 2.10 -1.23 -3.96
CA GLY A 210 2.92 -2.37 -3.50
C GLY A 210 2.26 -3.74 -3.58
N LEU A 211 0.92 -3.79 -3.61
CA LEU A 211 0.12 -5.03 -3.65
C LEU A 211 -0.29 -5.40 -5.08
N TRP A 212 0.66 -5.87 -5.90
CA TRP A 212 0.45 -6.10 -7.35
C TRP A 212 -0.61 -7.15 -7.69
N GLY A 213 -0.94 -8.02 -6.73
CA GLY A 213 -2.00 -9.00 -6.89
C GLY A 213 -3.41 -8.43 -6.82
N PHE A 214 -3.60 -7.30 -6.13
CA PHE A 214 -4.93 -6.72 -5.95
C PHE A 214 -5.41 -6.10 -7.28
N PRO A 215 -6.67 -6.33 -7.69
CA PRO A 215 -7.19 -5.99 -9.03
C PRO A 215 -7.60 -4.50 -9.17
N CYS A 216 -6.67 -3.62 -8.87
CA CYS A 216 -6.74 -2.18 -9.15
C CYS A 216 -5.41 -1.71 -9.74
N SER A 217 -5.40 -0.58 -10.45
CA SER A 217 -4.17 0.01 -11.00
C SER A 217 -3.73 1.25 -10.23
N ALA A 218 -4.68 2.08 -9.80
CA ALA A 218 -4.41 3.30 -9.04
C ALA A 218 -4.11 3.02 -7.56
N PHE A 219 -3.20 3.82 -6.99
CA PHE A 219 -2.92 3.75 -5.55
C PHE A 219 -4.11 4.23 -4.72
N GLU A 220 -4.85 5.22 -5.22
CA GLU A 220 -6.05 5.77 -4.61
C GLU A 220 -7.14 4.70 -4.42
N HIS A 221 -7.39 3.88 -5.44
CA HIS A 221 -8.35 2.78 -5.34
C HIS A 221 -7.88 1.69 -4.35
N LEU A 222 -6.57 1.40 -4.29
CA LEU A 222 -6.05 0.52 -3.23
C LEU A 222 -6.25 1.15 -1.85
N ALA A 223 -6.04 2.46 -1.71
CA ALA A 223 -6.26 3.16 -0.45
C ALA A 223 -7.73 3.08 -0.03
N VAL A 224 -8.68 3.26 -0.95
CA VAL A 224 -10.11 3.03 -0.70
C VAL A 224 -10.34 1.59 -0.19
N ALA A 225 -9.79 0.60 -0.88
CA ALA A 225 -9.92 -0.81 -0.46
C ALA A 225 -9.33 -1.06 0.95
N MET A 226 -8.18 -0.47 1.25
CA MET A 226 -7.55 -0.54 2.58
C MET A 226 -8.44 0.11 3.66
N LEU A 227 -9.08 1.23 3.34
CA LEU A 227 -9.98 1.92 4.25
C LEU A 227 -11.24 1.08 4.55
N GLU A 228 -11.71 0.24 3.63
CA GLU A 228 -12.83 -0.66 3.92
C GLU A 228 -12.49 -1.83 4.87
N VAL A 229 -11.22 -2.23 4.92
CA VAL A 229 -10.81 -3.41 5.71
C VAL A 229 -10.27 -3.06 7.10
N ILE A 230 -10.05 -1.78 7.41
CA ILE A 230 -9.57 -1.30 8.70
C ILE A 230 -10.65 -0.51 9.47
N PRO A 231 -10.51 -0.36 10.81
CA PRO A 231 -11.41 0.47 11.60
C PRO A 231 -11.48 1.93 11.11
N ALA A 232 -12.65 2.56 11.18
CA ALA A 232 -12.84 3.94 10.70
C ALA A 232 -11.99 4.99 11.45
N ASN A 233 -11.63 4.71 12.70
CA ASN A 233 -10.78 5.55 13.54
C ASN A 233 -9.31 5.10 13.54
N ALA A 234 -8.93 4.13 12.71
CA ALA A 234 -7.55 3.68 12.61
C ALA A 234 -6.63 4.81 12.14
N GLU A 235 -5.36 4.77 12.58
CA GLU A 235 -4.35 5.72 12.10
C GLU A 235 -3.90 5.36 10.69
N CYS A 236 -3.98 6.32 9.78
CA CYS A 236 -3.29 6.29 8.50
C CYS A 236 -2.05 7.18 8.60
N VAL A 237 -0.89 6.63 8.26
CA VAL A 237 0.40 7.23 8.57
C VAL A 237 1.29 7.28 7.34
N LEU A 238 1.90 8.43 7.08
CA LEU A 238 3.09 8.53 6.25
C LEU A 238 4.30 8.66 7.18
N ASN A 239 5.06 7.58 7.30
CA ASN A 239 6.28 7.52 8.12
C ASN A 239 7.49 7.85 7.25
N VAL A 240 8.24 8.89 7.63
CA VAL A 240 9.41 9.37 6.89
C VAL A 240 10.70 9.28 7.70
N THR A 241 10.67 8.56 8.82
CA THR A 241 11.73 8.54 9.83
C THR A 241 13.09 8.24 9.22
N GLU A 242 13.20 7.18 8.38
CA GLU A 242 14.47 6.84 7.73
C GLU A 242 15.02 7.98 6.86
N LEU A 243 14.15 8.74 6.19
CA LEU A 243 14.58 9.85 5.36
C LEU A 243 15.12 11.01 6.22
N VAL A 244 14.44 11.31 7.33
CA VAL A 244 14.85 12.41 8.25
C VAL A 244 16.17 12.06 8.93
N GLU A 245 16.30 10.85 9.47
CA GLU A 245 17.50 10.40 10.19
C GLU A 245 18.76 10.34 9.31
N ASN A 246 18.59 10.29 7.99
CA ASN A 246 19.70 10.17 7.02
C ASN A 246 19.85 11.42 6.14
N ASP A 247 19.32 12.57 6.58
CA ASP A 247 19.42 13.87 5.90
C ASP A 247 18.95 13.82 4.43
N ARG A 248 17.94 12.99 4.13
CA ARG A 248 17.41 12.78 2.77
C ARG A 248 16.23 13.67 2.40
N VAL A 249 15.77 14.53 3.31
CA VAL A 249 14.59 15.36 3.08
C VAL A 249 14.83 16.84 3.37
N TYR A 250 14.85 17.65 2.29
CA TYR A 250 14.81 19.11 2.36
C TYR A 250 13.45 19.64 2.86
N CYS A 251 12.37 18.85 2.73
CA CYS A 251 10.99 19.29 3.01
C CYS A 251 10.52 19.08 4.46
N PHE A 252 11.41 18.60 5.34
CA PHE A 252 11.16 18.34 6.77
C PHE A 252 12.00 19.23 7.69
N GLU A 253 12.71 20.22 7.15
CA GLU A 253 13.49 21.19 7.93
C GLU A 253 12.67 21.80 9.08
N ASP A 254 11.36 21.97 8.90
CA ASP A 254 10.47 22.51 9.93
C ASP A 254 10.10 21.53 11.06
N LEU A 255 10.32 20.22 10.90
CA LEU A 255 10.21 19.25 12.00
C LEU A 255 11.50 19.06 12.79
N ILE A 256 12.65 19.27 12.16
CA ILE A 256 13.93 19.35 12.86
C ILE A 256 13.91 20.54 13.82
N LEU A 257 13.37 21.69 13.36
CA LEU A 257 13.22 22.88 14.22
C LEU A 257 12.25 22.66 15.40
N GLU A 258 11.12 21.96 15.21
CA GLU A 258 10.19 21.65 16.31
C GLU A 258 10.79 20.68 17.35
N SER A 259 11.62 19.71 16.95
CA SER A 259 12.27 18.78 17.88
C SER A 259 13.36 19.48 18.70
N GLU A 260 14.12 20.39 18.09
CA GLU A 260 15.12 21.22 18.76
C GLU A 260 14.47 22.19 19.77
N THR A 261 13.31 22.74 19.44
CA THR A 261 12.57 23.68 20.32
C THR A 261 11.95 22.98 21.53
N LYS A 262 11.61 21.68 21.42
CA LYS A 262 11.05 20.89 22.52
C LYS A 262 12.12 20.28 23.46
N GLN A 263 13.38 20.24 23.04
CA GLN A 263 14.50 19.80 23.90
C GLN A 263 15.05 20.92 24.80
N THR A 264 14.55 22.15 24.66
CA THR A 264 15.05 23.35 25.38
C THR A 264 14.08 23.89 26.45
N VAL A 265 13.09 23.11 26.89
CA VAL A 265 12.16 23.48 27.98
C VAL A 265 12.25 22.51 29.15
#